data_AF-A0A3A8SKE4-F1
#
_entry.id   AF-A0A3A8SKE4-F1
#
_cell.length_a   1.000
_cell.length_b   1.000
_cell.length_c   1.000
_cell.angle_alpha   90.00
_cell.angle_beta   90.00
_cell.angle_gamma   90.00
#
_symmetry.space_group_name_H-M   'P 1'
#
loop_
_entity.id
_entity.type
_entity.pdbx_description
1 polymer ?
#
loop_
_entity_poly.entity_id
_entity_poly.type
_entity_poly.pdbx_seq_one_letter_code
_entity_poly.pdbx_strand_id
1 'polypeptide(L)'
;MPATQKLSVDREQLLDQFRTAVRKDIATASTPHNGRNTASITLRHFVHPSHYDLAFDFMRICSEELGEPLDERGVWKYGAEGELWLPEALALRAEAMKADVESSAAT
;
A
#
# COMPACT_ATOMS: atom_id res chain seq x y z
N MET A 1 2.09 22.27 19.86
CA MET A 1 1.40 21.76 18.66
C MET A 1 2.23 20.63 18.03
N PRO A 2 1.92 19.33 18.23
CA PRO A 2 2.57 18.28 17.45
C PRO A 2 1.57 17.20 16.98
N ALA A 3 0.57 17.57 16.18
CA ALA A 3 -0.33 16.58 15.55
C ALA A 3 0.28 15.99 14.27
N THR A 4 0.98 16.82 13.49
CA THR A 4 1.55 16.44 12.18
C THR A 4 2.71 15.45 12.32
N GLN A 5 3.55 15.59 13.35
CA GLN A 5 4.72 14.73 13.56
C GLN A 5 4.33 13.33 14.05
N LYS A 6 3.21 13.20 14.78
CA LYS A 6 2.74 11.90 15.30
C LYS A 6 2.20 11.02 14.16
N LEU A 7 1.39 11.59 13.27
CA LEU A 7 0.85 10.90 12.09
C LEU A 7 1.93 10.38 11.14
N SER A 8 3.03 11.13 10.96
CA SER A 8 4.15 10.68 10.12
C SER A 8 4.90 9.49 10.73
N VAL A 9 5.11 9.51 12.05
CA VAL A 9 5.75 8.40 12.77
C VAL A 9 4.87 7.15 12.75
N ASP A 10 3.55 7.32 12.94
CA ASP A 10 2.59 6.22 12.86
C ASP A 10 2.57 5.58 11.45
N ARG A 11 2.64 6.41 10.39
CA ARG A 11 2.74 5.92 9.00
C ARG A 11 4.02 5.13 8.75
N GLU A 12 5.18 5.71 9.05
CA GLU A 12 6.47 5.02 8.79
C GLU A 12 6.57 3.71 9.58
N GLN A 13 6.06 3.69 10.81
CA GLN A 13 6.02 2.48 11.62
C GLN A 13 5.10 1.40 11.03
N LEU A 14 3.96 1.79 10.44
CA LEU A 14 3.06 0.85 9.74
C LEU A 14 3.70 0.29 8.47
N LEU A 15 4.38 1.13 7.68
CA LEU A 15 5.08 0.70 6.46
C LEU A 15 6.22 -0.28 6.78
N ASP A 16 6.98 -0.03 7.85
CA ASP A 16 8.07 -0.90 8.27
C ASP A 16 7.57 -2.24 8.82
N GLN A 17 6.49 -2.22 9.62
CA GLN A 17 5.80 -3.42 10.07
C GLN A 17 5.30 -4.25 8.89
N PHE A 18 4.68 -3.60 7.91
CA PHE A 18 4.20 -4.27 6.70
C PHE A 18 5.34 -4.93 5.92
N ARG A 19 6.42 -4.18 5.65
CA ARG A 19 7.60 -4.69 4.94
C ARG A 19 8.19 -5.91 5.65
N THR A 20 8.28 -5.85 6.98
CA THR A 20 8.78 -6.97 7.79
C THR A 20 7.86 -8.20 7.69
N ALA A 21 6.54 -8.00 7.73
CA ALA A 21 5.57 -9.08 7.58
C ALA A 21 5.66 -9.74 6.20
N VAL A 22 5.63 -8.95 5.12
CA VAL A 22 5.74 -9.44 3.75
C VAL A 22 7.03 -10.22 3.52
N ARG A 23 8.19 -9.70 3.97
CA ARG A 23 9.47 -10.41 3.88
C ARG A 23 9.45 -11.76 4.58
N LYS A 24 8.91 -11.81 5.80
CA LYS A 24 8.78 -13.04 6.56
C LYS A 24 7.90 -14.04 5.84
N ASP A 25 6.76 -13.59 5.33
CA ASP A 25 5.79 -14.44 4.65
C ASP A 25 6.34 -15.02 3.34
N ILE A 26 7.04 -14.20 2.55
CA ILE A 26 7.73 -14.65 1.33
C ILE A 26 8.84 -15.65 1.67
N ALA A 27 9.65 -15.38 2.71
CA ALA A 27 10.73 -16.28 3.12
C ALA A 27 10.22 -17.63 3.64
N THR A 28 9.02 -17.68 4.21
CA THR A 28 8.38 -18.94 4.65
C THR A 28 7.66 -19.69 3.54
N ALA A 29 7.48 -19.08 2.37
CA ALA A 29 6.80 -19.71 1.25
C ALA A 29 7.67 -20.81 0.62
N SER A 30 7.12 -22.02 0.54
CA SER A 30 7.83 -23.19 0.00
C SER A 30 8.05 -23.15 -1.52
N THR A 31 7.34 -22.27 -2.23
CA THR A 31 7.43 -22.08 -3.68
C THR A 31 7.26 -20.60 -4.05
N PRO A 32 7.78 -20.15 -5.20
CA PRO A 32 7.63 -18.75 -5.64
C PRO A 32 6.16 -18.30 -5.79
N HIS A 33 5.28 -19.19 -6.26
CA HIS A 33 3.84 -18.93 -6.35
C HIS A 33 3.20 -18.74 -4.97
N ASN A 34 3.69 -19.43 -3.95
CA ASN A 34 3.21 -19.25 -2.58
C ASN A 34 3.63 -17.88 -2.01
N GLY A 35 4.78 -17.33 -2.41
CA GLY A 35 5.22 -16.01 -1.97
C GLY A 35 4.29 -14.88 -2.40
N ARG A 36 3.74 -14.97 -3.63
CA ARG A 36 2.72 -14.02 -4.12
C ARG A 36 1.44 -14.11 -3.31
N ASN A 37 0.96 -15.34 -3.07
CA ASN A 37 -0.27 -15.57 -2.31
C ASN A 37 -0.16 -15.04 -0.88
N THR A 38 0.95 -15.34 -0.20
CA THR A 38 1.15 -14.88 1.18
C THR A 38 1.29 -13.37 1.26
N ALA A 39 2.01 -12.73 0.34
CA ALA A 39 2.08 -11.27 0.25
C ALA A 39 0.71 -10.63 -0.02
N SER A 40 -0.12 -11.20 -0.92
CA SER A 40 -1.49 -10.71 -1.17
C SER A 40 -2.37 -10.84 0.07
N ILE A 41 -2.27 -11.94 0.82
CA ILE A 41 -3.01 -12.11 2.08
C ILE A 41 -2.60 -11.03 3.09
N THR A 42 -1.29 -10.79 3.23
CA THR A 42 -0.77 -9.77 4.16
C THR A 42 -1.17 -8.37 3.74
N LEU A 43 -1.16 -8.07 2.43
CA LEU A 43 -1.70 -6.83 1.88
C LEU A 43 -3.15 -6.61 2.31
N ARG A 44 -4.03 -7.60 2.13
CA ARG A 44 -5.44 -7.53 2.54
C ARG A 44 -5.62 -7.25 4.03
N HIS A 45 -4.79 -7.83 4.89
CA HIS A 45 -4.87 -7.61 6.33
C HIS A 45 -4.48 -6.19 6.75
N PHE A 46 -3.50 -5.59 6.05
CA PHE A 46 -3.04 -4.23 6.35
C PHE A 46 -3.90 -3.15 5.71
N VAL A 47 -4.48 -3.44 4.54
CA VAL A 47 -5.46 -2.58 3.86
C VAL A 47 -6.84 -2.76 4.53
N HIS A 48 -6.94 -2.27 5.76
CA HIS A 48 -8.18 -2.13 6.52
C HIS A 48 -8.93 -0.86 6.07
N PRO A 49 -10.27 -0.74 6.25
CA PRO A 49 -11.04 0.48 6.02
C PRO A 49 -10.47 1.79 6.61
N SER A 50 -9.52 1.69 7.54
CA SER A 50 -8.86 2.83 8.18
C SER A 50 -7.55 3.25 7.51
N HIS A 51 -7.05 2.49 6.51
CA HIS A 51 -5.72 2.67 5.91
C HIS A 51 -5.72 2.58 4.38
N TYR A 52 -6.85 2.92 3.72
CA TYR A 52 -6.93 2.92 2.26
C TYR A 52 -6.01 3.95 1.60
N ASP A 53 -5.65 5.01 2.32
CA ASP A 53 -4.66 6.01 1.93
C ASP A 53 -3.26 5.39 1.76
N LEU A 54 -2.93 4.34 2.50
CA LEU A 54 -1.63 3.64 2.46
C LEU A 54 -1.61 2.45 1.49
N ALA A 55 -2.73 2.11 0.86
CA ALA A 55 -2.83 0.92 0.01
C ALA A 55 -1.79 0.91 -1.13
N PHE A 56 -1.48 2.06 -1.72
CA PHE A 56 -0.46 2.17 -2.77
C PHE A 56 0.96 2.02 -2.26
N ASP A 57 1.26 2.48 -1.04
CA ASP A 57 2.56 2.25 -0.42
C ASP A 57 2.77 0.76 -0.12
N PHE A 58 1.74 0.09 0.41
CA PHE A 58 1.78 -1.35 0.64
C PHE A 58 1.92 -2.14 -0.67
N MET A 59 1.19 -1.78 -1.74
CA MET A 59 1.35 -2.41 -3.06
C MET A 59 2.75 -2.22 -3.63
N ARG A 60 3.35 -1.03 -3.46
CA ARG A 60 4.74 -0.77 -3.86
C ARG A 60 5.72 -1.65 -3.10
N ILE A 61 5.54 -1.83 -1.80
CA ILE A 61 6.38 -2.73 -1.00
C ILE A 61 6.26 -4.18 -1.52
N CYS A 62 5.05 -4.69 -1.77
CA CYS A 62 4.89 -6.02 -2.35
C CYS A 62 5.60 -6.17 -3.71
N SER A 63 5.48 -5.15 -4.56
CA SER A 63 6.16 -5.09 -5.87
C SER A 63 7.69 -5.13 -5.73
N GLU A 64 8.26 -4.34 -4.82
CA GLU A 64 9.71 -4.30 -4.56
C GLU A 64 10.23 -5.63 -4.00
N GLU A 65 9.53 -6.23 -3.03
CA GLU A 65 9.95 -7.46 -2.37
C GLU A 65 9.81 -8.70 -3.27
N LEU A 66 8.86 -8.70 -4.21
CA LEU A 66 8.64 -9.80 -5.15
C LEU A 66 9.30 -9.57 -6.53
N GLY A 67 9.82 -8.37 -6.80
CA GLY A 67 10.36 -7.99 -8.11
C GLY A 67 9.28 -7.90 -9.21
N GLU A 68 8.06 -7.54 -8.84
CA GLU A 68 6.92 -7.50 -9.76
C GLU A 68 6.58 -6.08 -10.21
N PRO A 69 6.09 -5.90 -11.45
CA PRO A 69 5.76 -4.56 -11.93
C PRO A 69 4.46 -4.03 -11.31
N LEU A 70 4.44 -2.72 -11.07
CA LEU A 70 3.21 -1.96 -10.86
C LEU A 70 2.62 -1.52 -12.22
N ASP A 71 1.31 -1.35 -12.29
CA ASP A 71 0.67 -0.74 -13.46
C ASP A 71 0.87 0.79 -13.50
N GLU A 72 0.36 1.44 -14.55
CA GLU A 72 0.44 2.90 -14.73
C GLU A 72 -0.22 3.72 -13.59
N ARG A 73 -1.09 3.07 -12.81
CA ARG A 73 -1.75 3.66 -11.64
C ARG A 73 -1.00 3.35 -10.36
N GLY A 74 0.12 2.62 -10.40
CA GLY A 74 0.87 2.16 -9.23
C GLY A 74 0.21 0.97 -8.52
N VAL A 75 -0.66 0.22 -9.20
CA VAL A 75 -1.38 -0.93 -8.63
C VAL A 75 -0.59 -2.20 -8.91
N TRP A 76 -0.33 -2.97 -7.86
CA TRP A 76 0.17 -4.33 -8.01
C TRP A 76 -1.02 -5.26 -8.33
N LYS A 77 -1.18 -5.60 -9.62
CA LYS A 77 -2.38 -6.29 -10.13
C LYS A 77 -2.74 -7.56 -9.36
N TYR A 78 -1.75 -8.37 -9.00
CA TYR A 78 -1.99 -9.64 -8.33
C TYR A 78 -2.54 -9.47 -6.90
N GLY A 79 -2.07 -8.46 -6.17
CA GLY A 79 -2.57 -8.17 -4.82
C GLY A 79 -3.91 -7.45 -4.79
N ALA A 80 -4.27 -6.76 -5.88
CA ALA A 80 -5.49 -5.98 -6.00
C ALA A 80 -6.61 -6.69 -6.77
N GLU A 81 -6.36 -7.89 -7.28
CA GLU A 81 -7.33 -8.66 -8.06
C GLU A 81 -8.49 -9.13 -7.18
N GLY A 82 -9.71 -8.72 -7.53
CA GLY A 82 -10.93 -9.07 -6.79
C GLY A 82 -11.13 -8.29 -5.48
N GLU A 83 -10.28 -7.29 -5.20
CA GLU A 83 -10.33 -6.53 -3.96
C GLU A 83 -11.40 -5.44 -3.97
N LEU A 84 -12.23 -5.41 -2.92
CA LEU A 84 -13.29 -4.42 -2.77
C LEU A 84 -12.76 -3.04 -2.31
N TRP A 85 -11.55 -2.98 -1.75
CA TRP A 85 -10.93 -1.74 -1.26
C TRP A 85 -10.28 -0.91 -2.37
N LEU A 86 -9.95 -1.51 -3.52
CA LEU A 86 -9.21 -0.83 -4.60
C LEU A 86 -9.94 0.41 -5.15
N PRO A 87 -11.26 0.37 -5.43
CA PRO A 87 -11.98 1.56 -5.91
C PRO A 87 -11.93 2.72 -4.92
N GLU A 88 -11.99 2.43 -3.62
CA GLU A 88 -11.98 3.45 -2.57
C GLU A 88 -10.59 4.07 -2.39
N ALA A 89 -9.54 3.24 -2.40
CA ALA A 89 -8.16 3.72 -2.40
C ALA A 89 -7.86 4.62 -3.62
N LEU A 90 -8.36 4.25 -4.81
CA LEU A 90 -8.24 5.08 -6.02
C LEU A 90 -8.96 6.42 -5.89
N ALA A 91 -10.16 6.44 -5.29
CA ALA A 91 -10.92 7.67 -5.05
C ALA A 91 -10.16 8.62 -4.10
N LEU A 92 -9.69 8.11 -2.96
CA LEU A 92 -8.92 8.89 -1.99
C LEU A 92 -7.64 9.49 -2.60
N ARG A 93 -6.94 8.72 -3.43
CA ARG A 93 -5.75 9.20 -4.12
C ARG A 93 -6.08 10.30 -5.14
N ALA A 94 -7.18 10.16 -5.88
CA ALA A 94 -7.62 11.19 -6.82
C ALA A 94 -8.01 12.49 -6.08
N GLU A 95 -8.62 12.39 -4.90
CA GLU A 95 -8.93 13.54 -4.05
C GLU A 95 -7.66 14.22 -3.51
N ALA A 96 -6.69 13.44 -3.02
CA ALA A 96 -5.41 13.98 -2.56
C ALA A 96 -4.64 14.70 -3.69
N MET A 97 -4.67 14.16 -4.91
CA MET A 97 -4.06 14.80 -6.09
C MET A 97 -4.75 16.11 -6.47
N LYS A 98 -6.08 16.18 -6.37
CA LYS A 98 -6.82 17.42 -6.62
C LYS A 98 -6.48 18.50 -5.59
N ALA A 99 -6.45 18.13 -4.31
CA ALA A 99 -6.12 19.05 -3.22
C ALA A 99 -4.70 19.65 -3.36
N ASP A 100 -3.73 18.86 -3.81
CA ASP A 100 -2.35 19.32 -4.05
C ASP A 100 -2.27 20.32 -5.22
N VAL A 101 -3.00 20.05 -6.31
CA VAL A 101 -3.08 20.95 -7.48
C VAL A 101 -3.75 22.28 -7.13
N GLU A 102 -4.86 22.25 -6.38
CA GLU A 102 -5.55 23.45 -5.93
C GLU A 102 -4.72 24.28 -4.94
N SER A 103 -3.96 23.61 -4.06
CA SER A 103 -3.04 24.27 -3.12
C SER A 103 -1.86 24.95 -3.85
N SER A 104 -1.27 24.29 -4.86
CA SER A 104 -0.20 24.87 -5.68
C SER A 104 -0.67 26.02 -6.57
N ALA A 105 -1.92 26.00 -7.05
CA ALA A 105 -2.47 27.06 -7.89
C ALA A 105 -2.85 28.34 -7.11
N ALA A 106 -2.93 28.26 -5.78
CA ALA A 106 -3.30 29.37 -4.90
C ALA A 106 -2.11 30.20 -4.36
N THR A 107 -0.88 29.91 -4.82
CA THR A 107 0.36 30.63 -4.46
C THR A 107 0.90 31.42 -5.64
#